data_AF-A0A7X0NLM1-F1
#
_entry.id   AF-A0A7X0NLM1-F1
#
_cell.length_a   1.000
_cell.length_b   1.000
_cell.length_c   1.000
_cell.angle_alpha   90.00
_cell.angle_beta   90.00
_cell.angle_gamma   90.00
#
_symmetry.space_group_name_H-M   'P 1'
#
loop_
_entity.id
_entity.type
_entity.pdbx_description
1 polymer ?
#
loop_
_entity_poly.entity_id
_entity_poly.type
_entity_poly.pdbx_seq_one_letter_code
_entity_poly.pdbx_strand_id
1 'polypeptide(L)'
;MLGITTDIVTRLSAGTRLVSHYCLDIKALDYFYWLEDGELRFCFIAQEGYMEPVPAELVETMNEIYARYPPLVDPHRGPMFLLAEHLTGIKLTPRLLEEATYLCGVVPEPEEDIIAW
;
A
#
# COMPACT_ATOMS: atom_id res chain seq x y z
N MET A 1 -2.35 -13.60 2.43
CA MET A 1 -1.01 -12.99 2.51
C MET A 1 -1.08 -11.76 3.41
N LEU A 2 -0.22 -11.65 4.42
CA LEU A 2 -0.39 -10.71 5.55
C LEU A 2 -0.54 -9.23 5.14
N GLY A 3 0.20 -8.79 4.11
CA GLY A 3 0.20 -7.38 3.68
C GLY A 3 -1.06 -6.92 2.93
N ILE A 4 -2.00 -7.80 2.63
CA ILE A 4 -3.24 -7.46 1.90
C ILE A 4 -4.50 -8.01 2.55
N THR A 5 -4.38 -8.86 3.57
CA THR A 5 -5.54 -9.31 4.34
C THR A 5 -6.02 -8.15 5.21
N THR A 6 -7.19 -7.59 4.88
CA THR A 6 -7.74 -6.36 5.48
C THR A 6 -7.77 -6.42 7.01
N ASP A 7 -8.26 -7.53 7.58
CA ASP A 7 -8.26 -7.75 9.03
C ASP A 7 -6.85 -7.60 9.65
N ILE A 8 -5.83 -8.17 9.01
CA ILE A 8 -4.46 -8.16 9.51
C ILE A 8 -3.85 -6.76 9.40
N VAL A 9 -3.97 -6.10 8.25
CA VAL A 9 -3.43 -4.75 8.07
C VAL A 9 -4.15 -3.72 8.96
N THR A 10 -5.45 -3.88 9.18
CA THR A 10 -6.22 -3.11 10.17
C THR A 10 -5.65 -3.28 11.56
N ARG A 11 -5.48 -4.51 12.05
CA ARG A 11 -4.90 -4.76 13.37
C ARG A 11 -3.46 -4.25 13.51
N LEU A 12 -2.64 -4.43 12.48
CA LEU A 12 -1.26 -3.96 12.48
C LEU A 12 -1.14 -2.44 12.52
N SER A 13 -2.14 -1.71 12.00
CA SER A 13 -2.16 -0.25 12.03
C SER A 13 -2.54 0.35 13.40
N ALA A 14 -2.95 -0.46 14.39
CA ALA A 14 -3.34 0.06 15.71
C ALA A 14 -2.26 0.95 16.34
N GLY A 15 -2.63 2.19 16.68
CA GLY A 15 -1.73 3.21 17.23
C GLY A 15 -0.64 3.73 16.28
N THR A 16 -0.71 3.40 14.98
CA THR A 16 0.32 3.76 13.99
C THR A 16 -0.28 4.14 12.63
N ARG A 17 0.57 4.70 11.76
CA ARG A 17 0.32 4.79 10.32
C ARG A 17 0.88 3.53 9.66
N LEU A 18 0.04 2.78 8.97
CA LEU A 18 0.45 1.64 8.17
C LEU A 18 0.31 1.96 6.68
N VAL A 19 1.39 1.72 5.93
CA VAL A 19 1.37 1.71 4.47
C VAL A 19 1.77 0.30 4.03
N SER A 20 0.90 -0.35 3.26
CA SER A 20 1.18 -1.64 2.65
C SER A 20 1.11 -1.52 1.13
N HIS A 21 2.10 -2.07 0.46
CA HIS A 21 2.14 -2.17 -0.99
C HIS A 21 2.49 -3.61 -1.35
N TYR A 22 1.69 -4.20 -2.21
CA TYR A 22 1.87 -5.57 -2.71
C TYR A 22 1.64 -5.61 -4.21
N CYS A 23 2.50 -6.34 -4.90
CA CYS A 23 2.32 -6.66 -6.31
C CYS A 23 2.54 -8.16 -6.54
N LEU A 24 1.58 -8.78 -7.23
CA LEU A 24 1.74 -10.08 -7.88
C LEU A 24 1.83 -9.87 -9.39
N ASP A 25 3.04 -9.60 -9.86
CA ASP A 25 3.34 -9.22 -11.24
C ASP A 25 2.74 -10.20 -12.28
N ILE A 26 2.87 -11.51 -12.04
CA ILE A 26 2.34 -12.55 -12.94
C ILE A 26 0.82 -12.50 -13.17
N LYS A 27 0.07 -11.82 -12.29
CA LYS A 27 -1.39 -11.65 -12.40
C LYS A 27 -1.80 -10.18 -12.54
N ALA A 28 -0.83 -9.25 -12.65
CA ALA A 28 -1.08 -7.81 -12.62
C ALA A 28 -2.00 -7.39 -11.45
N LEU A 29 -1.76 -7.97 -10.27
CA LEU A 29 -2.48 -7.61 -9.06
C LEU A 29 -1.63 -6.70 -8.18
N ASP A 30 -1.96 -5.42 -8.24
CA ASP A 30 -1.38 -4.35 -7.44
C ASP A 30 -2.36 -3.93 -6.33
N TYR A 31 -1.89 -3.88 -5.10
CA TYR A 31 -2.65 -3.43 -3.94
C TYR A 31 -1.84 -2.41 -3.17
N PHE A 32 -2.50 -1.34 -2.75
CA PHE A 32 -1.96 -0.32 -1.87
C PHE A 32 -2.98 0.00 -0.80
N TYR A 33 -2.54 0.01 0.45
CA TYR A 33 -3.36 0.37 1.59
C TYR A 33 -2.63 1.41 2.43
N TRP A 34 -3.33 2.48 2.79
CA TRP A 34 -2.94 3.40 3.85
C TRP A 34 -4.00 3.36 4.95
N LEU A 35 -3.57 2.94 6.13
CA LEU A 35 -4.39 2.91 7.34
C LEU A 35 -3.79 3.80 8.42
N GLU A 36 -4.67 4.34 9.25
CA GLU A 36 -4.34 5.08 10.48
C GLU A 36 -5.17 4.52 11.61
N ASP A 37 -4.53 3.95 12.62
CA ASP A 37 -5.19 3.46 13.84
C ASP A 37 -6.41 2.56 13.57
N GLY A 38 -6.28 1.62 12.64
CA GLY A 38 -7.33 0.68 12.24
C GLY A 38 -8.25 1.19 11.12
N GLU A 39 -8.22 2.49 10.80
CA GLU A 39 -9.10 3.10 9.82
C GLU A 39 -8.46 3.14 8.43
N LEU A 40 -9.18 2.64 7.42
CA LEU A 40 -8.74 2.75 6.03
C LEU A 40 -8.89 4.20 5.54
N ARG A 41 -7.76 4.83 5.21
CA ARG A 41 -7.70 6.23 4.77
C ARG A 41 -7.66 6.37 3.25
N PHE A 42 -6.99 5.42 2.59
CA PHE A 42 -6.88 5.36 1.14
C PHE A 42 -6.50 3.94 0.71
N CYS A 43 -6.98 3.52 -0.46
CA CYS A 43 -6.46 2.33 -1.11
C CYS A 43 -6.41 2.47 -2.62
N PHE A 44 -5.58 1.64 -3.23
CA PHE A 44 -5.66 1.27 -4.63
C PHE A 44 -5.77 -0.26 -4.70
N ILE A 45 -6.72 -0.75 -5.47
CA ILE A 45 -6.96 -2.17 -5.70
C ILE A 45 -6.96 -2.38 -7.22
N ALA A 46 -6.11 -3.29 -7.71
CA ALA A 46 -6.08 -3.61 -9.12
C ALA A 46 -7.48 -3.99 -9.64
N GLN A 47 -7.79 -3.50 -10.83
CA GLN A 47 -9.10 -3.64 -11.51
C GLN A 47 -10.25 -2.84 -10.89
N GLU A 48 -10.14 -2.39 -9.64
CA GLU A 48 -11.14 -1.53 -8.98
C GLU A 48 -10.74 -0.05 -8.98
N GLY A 49 -9.45 0.25 -9.11
CA GLY A 49 -8.91 1.60 -9.08
C GLY A 49 -8.57 2.06 -7.67
N TYR A 50 -8.58 3.37 -7.42
CA TYR A 50 -8.32 3.93 -6.10
C TYR A 50 -9.60 4.47 -5.44
N MET A 51 -9.59 4.51 -4.11
CA MET A 51 -10.68 5.03 -3.31
C MET A 51 -10.95 6.51 -3.61
N GLU A 52 -12.23 6.84 -3.85
CA GLU A 52 -12.72 8.21 -3.99
C GLU A 52 -13.63 8.59 -2.79
N PRO A 53 -13.62 9.85 -2.34
CA PRO A 53 -12.76 10.93 -2.82
C PRO A 53 -11.29 10.74 -2.39
N VAL A 54 -10.34 11.13 -3.24
CA VAL A 54 -8.92 11.20 -2.85
C VAL A 54 -8.77 12.11 -1.62
N PRO A 55 -8.13 11.63 -0.53
CA PRO A 55 -7.83 12.45 0.63
C PRO A 55 -7.05 13.71 0.25
N ALA A 56 -7.40 14.85 0.83
CA ALA A 56 -6.80 16.15 0.49
C ALA A 56 -5.26 16.15 0.55
N GLU A 57 -4.67 15.39 1.48
CA GLU A 57 -3.22 15.26 1.60
C GLU A 57 -2.55 14.57 0.40
N LEU A 58 -3.29 13.72 -0.33
CA LEU A 58 -2.76 12.98 -1.48
C LEU A 58 -2.96 13.71 -2.81
N VAL A 59 -3.76 14.77 -2.88
CA VAL A 59 -4.12 15.44 -4.15
C VAL A 59 -2.89 15.88 -4.94
N GLU A 60 -1.94 16.57 -4.30
CA GLU A 60 -0.71 17.01 -4.97
C GLU A 60 0.17 15.84 -5.39
N THR A 61 0.29 14.81 -4.55
CA THR A 61 1.06 13.60 -4.87
C THR A 61 0.44 12.84 -6.04
N MET A 62 -0.89 12.76 -6.12
CA MET A 62 -1.61 12.18 -7.26
C MET A 62 -1.37 12.99 -8.53
N ASN A 63 -1.39 14.32 -8.46
CA ASN A 63 -1.04 15.18 -9.59
C ASN A 63 0.40 14.96 -10.07
N GLU A 64 1.37 14.83 -9.15
CA GLU A 64 2.75 14.49 -9.51
C GLU A 64 2.81 13.12 -10.21
N ILE A 65 2.11 12.12 -9.67
CA ILE A 65 2.05 10.78 -10.26
C ILE A 65 1.51 10.85 -11.70
N TYR A 66 0.40 11.57 -11.93
CA TYR A 66 -0.18 11.73 -13.27
C TYR A 66 0.76 12.47 -14.24
N ALA A 67 1.52 13.45 -13.75
CA ALA A 67 2.47 14.20 -14.58
C ALA A 67 3.72 13.38 -14.94
N ARG A 68 4.20 12.54 -14.00
CA ARG A 68 5.46 11.81 -14.10
C ARG A 68 5.32 10.43 -14.74
N TYR A 69 4.19 9.77 -14.50
CA TYR A 69 3.94 8.42 -14.99
C TYR A 69 2.79 8.47 -15.99
N PRO A 70 3.04 8.19 -17.27
CA PRO A 70 1.96 8.10 -18.25
C PRO A 70 0.99 6.96 -17.88
N PRO A 71 -0.26 6.98 -18.37
CA PRO A 71 -1.34 6.07 -17.96
C PRO A 71 -1.08 4.57 -18.16
N LEU A 72 0.04 4.19 -18.79
CA LEU A 72 0.44 2.83 -19.11
C LEU A 72 1.52 2.28 -18.15
N VAL A 73 1.89 3.02 -17.11
CA VAL A 73 2.88 2.55 -16.12
C VAL A 73 2.17 1.76 -15.03
N ASP A 74 2.67 0.56 -14.76
CA ASP A 74 2.16 -0.28 -13.67
C ASP A 74 2.37 0.42 -12.31
N PRO A 75 1.36 0.44 -11.41
CA PRO A 75 1.43 1.12 -10.12
C PRO A 75 2.67 0.76 -9.28
N HIS A 76 3.08 -0.52 -9.26
CA HIS A 76 4.27 -0.97 -8.55
C HIS A 76 5.60 -0.49 -9.13
N ARG A 77 5.62 0.12 -10.32
CA ARG A 77 6.85 0.58 -10.99
C ARG A 77 7.18 2.05 -10.72
N GLY A 78 6.71 2.59 -9.60
CA GLY A 78 7.04 3.95 -9.18
C GLY A 78 5.92 4.69 -8.47
N PRO A 79 4.71 4.78 -9.05
CA PRO A 79 3.59 5.52 -8.44
C PRO A 79 3.34 5.19 -6.97
N MET A 80 3.26 3.91 -6.63
CA MET A 80 3.01 3.47 -5.24
C MET A 80 4.18 3.80 -4.30
N PHE A 81 5.41 3.88 -4.80
CA PHE A 81 6.56 4.31 -4.00
C PHE A 81 6.52 5.81 -3.67
N LEU A 82 6.01 6.65 -4.58
CA LEU A 82 5.82 8.08 -4.27
C LEU A 82 4.75 8.29 -3.20
N LEU A 83 3.65 7.53 -3.25
CA LEU A 83 2.63 7.57 -2.18
C LEU A 83 3.23 7.11 -0.85
N ALA A 84 3.98 6.00 -0.85
CA ALA A 84 4.65 5.52 0.36
C ALA A 84 5.64 6.54 0.92
N GLU A 85 6.47 7.16 0.07
CA GLU A 85 7.43 8.20 0.47
C GLU A 85 6.70 9.41 1.05
N HIS A 86 5.63 9.88 0.41
CA HIS A 86 4.83 11.00 0.91
C HIS A 86 4.22 10.70 2.29
N LEU A 87 3.60 9.53 2.44
CA LEU A 87 2.89 9.16 3.66
C LEU A 87 3.82 8.85 4.83
N THR A 88 5.02 8.34 4.58
CA THR A 88 5.93 7.90 5.65
C THR A 88 7.11 8.86 5.86
N GLY A 89 7.38 9.74 4.91
CA GLY A 89 8.63 10.50 4.83
C GLY A 89 9.85 9.63 4.47
N ILE A 90 9.66 8.34 4.17
CA ILE A 90 10.74 7.39 3.90
C ILE A 90 10.85 7.14 2.40
N LYS A 91 11.97 7.58 1.82
CA LYS A 91 12.31 7.26 0.45
C LYS A 91 12.87 5.85 0.33
N LEU A 92 12.08 4.93 -0.21
CA LEU A 92 12.52 3.57 -0.50
C LEU A 92 13.56 3.59 -1.64
N THR A 93 14.78 3.14 -1.33
CA THR A 93 15.88 3.01 -2.30
C THR A 93 16.48 1.61 -2.19
N PRO A 94 17.13 1.09 -3.25
CA PRO A 94 17.82 -0.21 -3.17
C PRO A 94 18.81 -0.26 -2.00
N ARG A 95 19.62 0.79 -1.84
CA ARG A 95 20.57 0.91 -0.74
C ARG A 95 19.90 0.86 0.64
N LEU A 96 18.78 1.55 0.82
CA LEU A 96 18.05 1.52 2.11
C LEU A 96 17.60 0.09 2.44
N LEU A 97 17.11 -0.65 1.44
CA LEU A 97 16.69 -2.03 1.63
C LEU A 97 17.89 -2.96 1.90
N GLU A 98 19.00 -2.76 1.20
CA GLU A 98 20.22 -3.55 1.40
C GLU A 98 20.85 -3.34 2.79
N GLU A 99 20.80 -2.13 3.32
CA GLU A 99 21.42 -1.76 4.60
C GLU A 99 20.46 -1.84 5.80
N ALA A 100 19.15 -2.03 5.58
CA ALA A 100 18.15 -2.08 6.64
C ALA A 100 18.30 -3.33 7.53
N THR A 101 17.98 -3.16 8.81
CA THR A 101 17.81 -4.30 9.73
C THR A 101 16.37 -4.78 9.67
N TYR A 102 16.19 -6.04 9.29
CA TYR A 102 14.87 -6.66 9.21
C TYR A 102 14.56 -7.46 10.47
N LEU A 103 13.39 -7.21 11.05
CA LEU A 103 12.80 -8.07 12.05
C LEU A 103 11.77 -8.97 11.37
N CYS A 104 12.03 -10.28 11.36
CA CYS A 104 11.15 -11.26 10.73
C CYS A 104 10.33 -12.00 11.79
N GLY A 105 9.11 -12.39 11.42
CA GLY A 105 8.22 -13.21 12.23
C GLY A 105 7.34 -14.10 11.36
N VAL A 106 6.77 -15.14 11.97
CA VAL A 106 5.80 -16.02 11.31
C VAL A 106 4.45 -15.82 11.98
N VAL A 107 3.42 -15.58 11.19
CA VAL A 107 2.03 -15.49 11.64
C VAL A 107 1.28 -16.67 11.03
N PRO A 108 0.59 -17.49 11.84
CA PRO A 108 -0.27 -18.54 11.29
C PRO A 108 -1.36 -17.93 10.42
N GLU A 109 -1.73 -18.60 9.33
CA GLU A 109 -2.85 -18.13 8.53
C GLU A 109 -4.11 -18.08 9.41
N PRO A 110 -4.87 -16.96 9.38
CA PRO A 110 -6.16 -16.94 10.04
C PRO A 110 -7.06 -18.01 9.40
N GLU A 111 -7.90 -18.68 10.20
CA GLU A 111 -8.99 -19.48 9.65
C GLU A 111 -9.82 -18.56 8.75
N GLU A 112 -10.01 -18.95 7.49
CA GLU A 112 -10.75 -18.16 6.51
C GLU A 112 -12.19 -17.94 7.02
N ASP A 113 -12.48 -16.75 7.56
CA ASP A 113 -13.81 -16.20 7.39
C ASP A 113 -13.90 -15.78 5.92
N ILE A 114 -14.54 -16.64 5.13
CA ILE A 114 -15.07 -16.30 3.82
C ILE A 114 -16.07 -15.15 4.05
N ILE A 115 -15.58 -13.92 4.08
CA ILE A 115 -16.44 -12.75 4.25
C ILE A 115 -17.29 -12.63 2.98
N ALA A 116 -18.57 -12.92 3.17
CA ALA A 116 -19.64 -12.42 2.35
C ALA A 116 -19.52 -10.89 2.27
N TRP A 117 -19.23 -10.41 1.07
CA TRP A 117 -19.47 -9.02 0.67
C TRP A 117 -20.89 -8.91 0.11
#